data_AF-A0A7C5TVL1-F1
#
_entry.id   AF-A0A7C5TVL1-F1
#
_cell.length_a   1.000
_cell.length_b   1.000
_cell.length_c   1.000
_cell.angle_alpha   90.00
_cell.angle_beta   90.00
_cell.angle_gamma   90.00
#
_symmetry.space_group_name_H-M   'P 1'
#
loop_
_entity.id
_entity.type
_entity.pdbx_description
1 polymer ?
#
loop_
_entity_poly.entity_id
_entity_poly.type
_entity_poly.pdbx_seq_one_letter_code
_entity_poly.pdbx_strand_id
1 'polypeptide(L)'
;MGVVMRWRSWRVVVIGVMAALGAGCGHERGQAPSKAGKALPEAVAAHSSGVIPAEGPIRVRFVDPVVDGSKVGSPASSSVFRISPHVAGEAIWTGTRDLEFRPSEPLTPGTTYDVTVSVRPAGGGKTLRFGFEVRAADQVMEIGVDGLTVERDGGARLTGRLTTSNAAKAEAVEKVV
;
A
#
# COMPACT_ATOMS: atom_id res chain seq x y z
N MET A 1 1.76 -13.94 -46.35
CA MET A 1 0.48 -14.67 -46.08
C MET A 1 -0.43 -13.72 -45.31
N GLY A 2 -1.44 -13.17 -45.99
CA GLY A 2 -2.26 -12.05 -45.49
C GLY A 2 -3.54 -12.49 -44.79
N VAL A 3 -3.64 -12.15 -43.51
CA VAL A 3 -4.80 -12.14 -42.60
C VAL A 3 -6.03 -11.32 -43.02
N VAL A 4 -6.79 -11.61 -44.08
CA VAL A 4 -8.01 -10.81 -44.39
C VAL A 4 -9.15 -11.18 -43.42
N MET A 5 -9.37 -10.36 -42.39
CA MET A 5 -10.46 -10.54 -41.42
C MET A 5 -11.73 -9.86 -41.93
N ARG A 6 -12.71 -10.68 -42.32
CA ARG A 6 -13.98 -10.28 -42.94
C ARG A 6 -15.03 -10.04 -41.85
N TRP A 7 -15.27 -8.79 -41.47
CA TRP A 7 -16.36 -8.40 -40.56
C TRP A 7 -17.71 -8.61 -41.24
N ARG A 8 -18.57 -9.44 -40.64
CA ARG A 8 -19.91 -9.74 -41.15
C ARG A 8 -20.93 -8.95 -40.33
N SER A 9 -21.45 -7.89 -40.92
CA SER A 9 -22.56 -7.08 -40.41
C SER A 9 -23.80 -7.94 -40.24
N TRP A 10 -24.41 -7.95 -39.04
CA TRP A 10 -25.77 -8.43 -38.89
C TRP A 10 -26.69 -7.28 -38.50
N ARG A 11 -27.67 -7.04 -39.39
CA ARG A 11 -28.76 -6.09 -39.23
C ARG A 11 -29.85 -6.69 -38.33
N VAL A 12 -30.18 -5.94 -37.28
CA VAL A 12 -31.52 -5.61 -36.76
C VAL A 12 -32.58 -6.71 -36.72
N VAL A 13 -33.05 -7.02 -35.51
CA VAL A 13 -34.47 -7.27 -35.24
C VAL A 13 -34.87 -6.46 -34.01
N VAL A 14 -35.64 -5.40 -34.23
CA VAL A 14 -36.36 -4.65 -33.18
C VAL A 14 -37.73 -5.32 -33.06
N ILE A 15 -38.04 -5.88 -31.89
CA ILE A 15 -39.40 -6.28 -31.54
C ILE A 15 -39.78 -5.49 -30.29
N GLY A 16 -40.86 -4.72 -30.45
CA GLY A 16 -41.32 -3.72 -29.51
C GLY A 16 -42.23 -4.26 -28.41
N VAL A 17 -42.16 -3.51 -27.30
CA VAL A 17 -43.24 -3.10 -26.38
C VAL A 17 -44.09 -4.19 -25.72
N MET A 18 -43.87 -4.35 -24.41
CA MET A 18 -44.97 -4.62 -23.48
C MET A 18 -44.85 -3.68 -22.28
N ALA A 19 -45.75 -2.70 -22.24
CA ALA A 19 -45.90 -1.77 -21.14
C ALA A 19 -46.51 -2.49 -19.92
N ALA A 20 -45.83 -2.44 -18.79
CA ALA A 20 -46.41 -2.68 -17.47
C ALA A 20 -45.99 -1.53 -16.55
N LEU A 21 -46.97 -0.67 -16.26
CA LEU A 21 -46.90 0.42 -15.29
C LEU A 21 -46.81 -0.18 -13.89
N GLY A 22 -45.64 -0.08 -13.27
CA GLY A 22 -45.43 -0.31 -11.85
C GLY A 22 -44.75 0.91 -11.24
N ALA A 23 -45.53 1.77 -10.60
CA ALA A 23 -45.04 2.92 -9.84
C ALA A 23 -44.23 2.41 -8.62
N GLY A 24 -42.95 2.76 -8.56
CA GLY A 24 -42.08 2.35 -7.45
C GLY A 24 -40.65 2.88 -7.52
N CYS A 25 -40.42 4.11 -7.99
CA CYS A 25 -39.10 4.75 -7.87
C CYS A 25 -38.95 5.41 -6.49
N GLY A 26 -38.79 4.58 -5.46
CA GLY A 26 -38.14 4.94 -4.21
C GLY A 26 -36.72 4.41 -4.23
N HIS A 27 -35.86 4.95 -5.10
CA HIS A 27 -34.46 4.55 -5.18
C HIS A 27 -33.59 5.59 -4.48
N GLU A 28 -33.73 5.65 -3.16
CA GLU A 28 -32.72 6.25 -2.31
C GLU A 28 -31.49 5.33 -2.43
N ARG A 29 -30.54 5.72 -3.30
CA ARG A 29 -29.18 5.20 -3.24
C ARG A 29 -28.66 5.57 -1.87
N GLY A 30 -28.77 4.63 -0.94
CA GLY A 30 -28.06 4.64 0.32
C GLY A 30 -26.57 4.74 0.00
N GLN A 31 -26.10 5.97 -0.08
CA GLN A 31 -24.70 6.29 0.00
C GLN A 31 -24.31 5.83 1.41
N ALA A 32 -23.74 4.62 1.49
CA ALA A 32 -23.13 4.16 2.72
C ALA A 32 -22.23 5.31 3.19
N PRO A 33 -22.37 5.78 4.44
CA PRO A 33 -21.56 6.89 4.91
C PRO A 33 -20.11 6.46 4.74
N SER A 34 -19.40 7.15 3.84
CA SER A 34 -17.95 7.16 3.82
C SER A 34 -17.54 7.42 5.25
N LYS A 35 -16.92 6.43 5.90
CA LYS A 35 -16.51 6.53 7.30
C LYS A 35 -15.60 7.75 7.41
N ALA A 36 -16.19 8.87 7.84
CA ALA A 36 -15.45 9.98 8.40
C ALA A 36 -14.45 9.39 9.39
N GLY A 37 -13.17 9.73 9.18
CA GLY A 37 -12.03 9.07 9.80
C GLY A 37 -12.30 8.74 11.26
N LYS A 38 -12.24 7.45 11.59
CA LYS A 38 -12.38 6.97 12.96
C LYS A 38 -11.43 7.79 13.82
N ALA A 39 -11.98 8.58 14.76
CA ALA A 39 -11.19 9.35 15.68
C ALA A 39 -10.13 8.43 16.31
N LEU A 40 -8.87 8.90 16.32
CA LEU A 40 -7.80 8.17 16.96
C LEU A 40 -8.20 7.90 18.42
N PRO A 41 -7.88 6.72 18.98
CA PRO A 41 -7.96 6.56 20.42
C PRO A 41 -7.17 7.69 21.08
N GLU A 42 -7.69 8.23 22.18
CA GLU A 42 -7.11 9.38 22.88
C GLU A 42 -5.60 9.22 23.19
N ALA A 43 -5.11 7.99 23.32
CA ALA A 43 -3.71 7.69 23.60
C ALA A 43 -2.78 7.67 22.37
N VAL A 44 -3.29 7.78 21.13
CA VAL A 44 -2.49 7.75 19.89
C VAL A 44 -2.47 9.13 19.26
N ALA A 45 -1.28 9.73 19.16
CA ALA A 45 -1.07 11.05 18.56
C ALA A 45 -0.95 10.99 17.03
N ALA A 46 -0.27 9.97 16.50
CA ALA A 46 -0.09 9.78 15.07
C ALA A 46 0.26 8.32 14.73
N HIS A 47 0.00 7.91 13.49
CA HIS A 47 0.45 6.63 12.95
C HIS A 47 0.61 6.70 11.44
N SER A 48 1.36 5.76 10.86
CA SER A 48 1.37 5.55 9.40
C SER A 48 -0.03 5.26 8.90
N SER A 49 -0.45 5.90 7.82
CA SER A 49 -1.78 5.72 7.23
C SER A 49 -1.71 5.91 5.72
N GLY A 50 -2.71 5.34 5.01
CA GLY A 50 -2.79 5.43 3.56
C GLY A 50 -1.69 4.63 2.87
N VAL A 51 -1.16 5.17 1.76
CA VAL A 51 -0.14 4.53 0.93
C VAL A 51 1.25 4.84 1.49
N ILE A 52 2.05 3.80 1.76
CA ILE A 52 3.42 3.91 2.26
C ILE A 52 4.42 3.25 1.31
N PRO A 53 5.69 3.72 1.26
CA PRO A 53 6.73 3.02 0.51
C PRO A 53 6.88 1.58 1.00
N ALA A 54 7.10 0.63 0.08
CA ALA A 54 7.23 -0.79 0.41
C ALA A 54 8.41 -1.09 1.36
N GLU A 55 9.49 -0.30 1.29
CA GLU A 55 10.67 -0.41 2.17
C GLU A 55 10.59 0.54 3.38
N GLY A 56 9.50 1.30 3.49
CA GLY A 56 9.32 2.31 4.52
C GLY A 56 8.96 1.70 5.88
N PRO A 57 9.35 2.35 6.98
CA PRO A 57 8.94 1.92 8.31
C PRO A 57 7.45 2.21 8.57
N ILE A 58 6.83 1.36 9.40
CA ILE A 58 5.48 1.60 9.93
C ILE A 58 5.63 2.21 11.33
N ARG A 59 5.03 3.37 11.56
CA ARG A 59 5.25 4.17 12.77
C ARG A 59 3.96 4.35 13.56
N VAL A 60 4.11 4.39 14.88
CA VAL A 60 3.06 4.79 15.82
C VAL A 60 3.66 5.73 16.86
N ARG A 61 2.99 6.85 17.10
CA ARG A 61 3.32 7.82 18.13
C ARG A 61 2.18 7.95 19.13
N PHE A 62 2.51 7.80 20.40
CA PHE A 62 1.58 7.92 21.51
C PHE A 62 1.54 9.35 22.04
N VAL A 63 0.42 9.72 22.67
CA VAL A 63 0.27 11.03 23.34
C VAL A 63 1.19 11.10 24.55
N ASP A 64 1.19 10.07 25.39
CA ASP A 64 1.97 9.98 26.62
C ASP A 64 3.11 8.95 26.52
N PRO A 65 4.15 9.05 27.39
CA PRO A 65 5.22 8.06 27.42
C PRO A 65 4.66 6.69 27.78
N VAL A 66 4.95 5.70 26.94
CA VAL A 66 4.49 4.32 27.13
C VAL A 66 5.62 3.39 27.58
N VAL A 67 6.87 3.81 27.40
CA VAL A 67 8.07 3.13 27.90
C VAL A 67 9.02 4.11 28.59
N ASP A 68 9.86 3.58 29.49
CA ASP A 68 10.93 4.34 30.12
C ASP A 68 12.04 4.71 29.13
N GLY A 69 12.78 5.78 29.44
CA GLY A 69 13.91 6.24 28.63
C GLY A 69 15.00 5.18 28.40
N SER A 70 15.16 4.23 29.33
CA SER A 70 16.11 3.12 29.20
C SER A 70 15.74 2.10 28.13
N LYS A 71 14.50 2.12 27.62
CA LYS A 71 14.04 1.24 26.55
C LYS A 71 14.22 1.85 25.15
N VAL A 72 14.56 3.13 25.06
CA VAL A 72 14.79 3.78 23.76
C VAL A 72 15.98 3.13 23.06
N GLY A 73 15.82 2.85 21.76
CA GLY A 73 16.76 2.08 20.94
C GLY A 73 16.65 0.57 21.10
N SER A 74 15.84 0.07 22.05
CA SER A 74 15.68 -1.37 22.28
C SER A 74 14.51 -1.96 21.46
N PRO A 75 14.58 -3.26 21.12
CA PRO A 75 13.46 -3.97 20.52
C PRO A 75 12.24 -3.99 21.44
N ALA A 76 11.05 -3.80 20.87
CA ALA A 76 9.79 -4.04 21.55
C ALA A 76 9.53 -5.55 21.68
N SER A 77 8.77 -5.94 22.71
CA SER A 77 8.29 -7.33 22.81
C SER A 77 7.49 -7.71 21.57
N SER A 78 7.62 -8.95 21.09
CA SER A 78 6.87 -9.48 19.95
C SER A 78 5.34 -9.38 20.09
N SER A 79 4.83 -9.23 21.32
CA SER A 79 3.40 -9.03 21.60
C SER A 79 2.90 -7.60 21.33
N VAL A 80 3.82 -6.64 21.20
CA VAL A 80 3.50 -5.22 21.09
C VAL A 80 3.02 -4.85 19.69
N PHE A 81 3.60 -5.47 18.66
CA PHE A 81 3.32 -5.14 17.27
C PHE A 81 2.96 -6.40 16.49
N ARG A 82 1.82 -6.36 15.79
CA ARG A 82 1.37 -7.41 14.89
C ARG A 82 0.95 -6.79 13.57
N ILE A 83 1.33 -7.43 12.48
CA ILE A 83 0.95 -7.07 11.12
C ILE A 83 0.36 -8.29 10.41
N SER A 84 -0.68 -8.06 9.61
CA SER A 84 -1.36 -9.07 8.80
C SER A 84 -1.63 -8.52 7.39
N PRO A 85 -1.24 -9.20 6.29
CA PRO A 85 -0.47 -10.44 6.23
C PRO A 85 0.87 -10.36 6.99
N HIS A 86 1.41 -11.51 7.38
CA HIS A 86 2.65 -11.55 8.16
C HIS A 86 3.82 -11.00 7.35
N VAL A 87 4.63 -10.15 7.99
CA VAL A 87 5.86 -9.58 7.45
C VAL A 87 6.95 -9.76 8.49
N ALA A 88 8.09 -10.32 8.09
CA ALA A 88 9.26 -10.41 8.97
C ALA A 88 9.83 -9.00 9.20
N GLY A 89 10.17 -8.70 10.45
CA GLY A 89 10.69 -7.38 10.81
C GLY A 89 10.85 -7.21 12.31
N GLU A 90 11.35 -6.05 12.70
CA GLU A 90 11.60 -5.70 14.10
C GLU A 90 10.87 -4.42 14.47
N ALA A 91 10.18 -4.43 15.60
CA ALA A 91 9.61 -3.24 16.20
C ALA A 91 10.60 -2.67 17.23
N ILE A 92 10.94 -1.40 17.12
CA ILE A 92 11.95 -0.72 17.96
C ILE A 92 11.32 0.52 18.59
N TRP A 93 11.61 0.76 19.86
CA TRP A 93 11.26 2.01 20.53
C TRP A 93 12.24 3.10 20.12
N THR A 94 11.87 3.98 19.19
CA THR A 94 12.73 5.09 18.75
C THR A 94 12.64 6.31 19.68
N GLY A 95 11.66 6.32 20.58
CA GLY A 95 11.51 7.27 21.68
C GLY A 95 10.60 6.70 22.76
N THR A 96 10.41 7.42 23.87
CA THR A 96 9.51 6.97 24.96
C THR A 96 8.03 6.93 24.54
N ARG A 97 7.70 7.58 23.42
CA ARG A 97 6.38 7.69 22.81
C ARG A 97 6.32 7.19 21.38
N ASP A 98 7.42 6.68 20.84
CA ASP A 98 7.55 6.42 19.40
C ASP A 98 7.97 4.96 19.17
N LEU A 99 7.12 4.23 18.44
CA LEU A 99 7.34 2.85 18.02
C LEU A 99 7.51 2.82 16.50
N GLU A 100 8.57 2.15 16.04
CA GLU A 100 8.86 1.97 14.62
C GLU A 100 9.01 0.49 14.30
N PHE A 101 8.17 -0.05 13.42
CA PHE A 101 8.36 -1.36 12.83
C PHE A 101 9.14 -1.23 11.52
N ARG A 102 10.25 -1.97 11.43
CA ARG A 102 11.13 -2.05 10.26
C ARG A 102 10.99 -3.42 9.63
N PRO A 103 10.34 -3.53 8.46
CA PRO A 103 10.34 -4.76 7.69
C PRO A 103 11.77 -5.21 7.37
N SER A 104 12.07 -6.50 7.53
CA SER A 104 13.34 -7.08 7.09
C SER A 104 13.38 -7.29 5.57
N GLU A 105 12.21 -7.33 4.95
CA GLU A 105 12.01 -7.43 3.51
C GLU A 105 10.95 -6.40 3.07
N PRO A 106 11.00 -5.92 1.81
CA PRO A 106 9.99 -5.00 1.30
C PRO A 106 8.58 -5.58 1.45
N LEU A 107 7.63 -4.73 1.84
CA LEU A 107 6.20 -5.06 1.82
C LEU A 107 5.77 -5.44 0.40
N THR A 108 4.83 -6.38 0.28
CA THR A 108 4.29 -6.78 -1.01
C THR A 108 3.57 -5.59 -1.66
N PRO A 109 4.00 -5.12 -2.84
CA PRO A 109 3.39 -3.97 -3.50
C PRO A 109 1.87 -4.13 -3.70
N GLY A 110 1.12 -3.04 -3.54
CA GLY A 110 -0.33 -3.06 -3.69
C GLY A 110 -1.07 -3.89 -2.63
N THR A 111 -0.39 -4.34 -1.58
CA THR A 111 -1.01 -5.11 -0.50
C THR A 111 -1.41 -4.20 0.66
N THR A 112 -2.63 -4.39 1.13
CA THR A 112 -3.16 -3.75 2.33
C THR A 112 -2.80 -4.59 3.55
N TYR A 113 -2.28 -3.95 4.59
CA TYR A 113 -1.86 -4.57 5.85
C TYR A 113 -2.65 -4.00 7.03
N ASP A 114 -3.21 -4.91 7.83
CA ASP A 114 -3.78 -4.63 9.14
C ASP A 114 -2.66 -4.65 10.19
N VAL A 115 -2.47 -3.52 10.86
CA VAL A 115 -1.51 -3.36 11.95
C VAL A 115 -2.25 -3.28 13.26
N THR A 116 -1.81 -4.03 14.26
CA THR A 116 -2.29 -3.97 15.64
C THR A 116 -1.15 -3.71 16.58
N VAL A 117 -1.30 -2.67 17.40
CA VAL A 117 -0.37 -2.30 18.47
C VAL A 117 -1.02 -2.50 19.83
N SER A 118 -0.34 -3.21 20.72
CA SER A 118 -0.81 -3.56 22.05
C SER A 118 0.23 -3.19 23.10
N VAL A 119 0.00 -2.10 23.83
CA VAL A 119 0.97 -1.56 24.78
C VAL A 119 0.34 -1.41 26.16
N ARG A 120 1.09 -1.83 27.18
CA ARG A 120 0.73 -1.55 28.58
C ARG A 120 1.57 -0.33 29.02
N PRO A 121 0.94 0.75 29.51
CA PRO A 121 1.67 1.93 29.97
C PRO A 121 2.64 1.59 31.11
N ALA A 122 3.79 2.26 31.14
CA ALA A 122 4.83 2.07 32.16
C ALA A 122 4.32 2.34 33.59
N GLY A 123 3.43 3.32 33.77
CA GLY A 123 2.79 3.63 35.07
C GLY A 123 1.71 2.62 35.52
N GLY A 124 1.50 1.53 34.78
CA GLY A 124 0.38 0.61 34.99
C GLY A 124 -0.92 1.11 34.35
N GLY A 125 -1.96 0.27 34.36
CA GLY A 125 -3.27 0.58 33.78
C GLY A 125 -3.79 -0.46 32.79
N LYS A 126 -4.84 -0.09 32.05
CA LYS A 126 -5.43 -0.94 31.01
C LYS A 126 -4.49 -1.00 29.80
N THR A 127 -4.37 -2.18 29.19
CA THR A 127 -3.63 -2.33 27.93
C THR A 127 -4.32 -1.55 26.84
N LEU A 128 -3.59 -0.62 26.22
CA LEU A 128 -4.01 0.07 25.02
C LEU A 128 -3.91 -0.91 23.86
N ARG A 129 -5.00 -1.10 23.12
CA ARG A 129 -4.99 -1.79 21.83
C ARG A 129 -5.47 -0.84 20.75
N PHE A 130 -4.67 -0.69 19.71
CA PHE A 130 -4.94 0.18 18.58
C PHE A 130 -4.70 -0.58 17.28
N GLY A 131 -5.66 -0.53 16.37
CA GLY A 131 -5.58 -1.13 15.05
C GLY A 131 -5.75 -0.09 13.96
N PHE A 132 -4.94 -0.18 12.90
CA PHE A 132 -5.00 0.69 11.73
C PHE A 132 -4.54 -0.06 10.48
N GLU A 133 -4.82 0.54 9.32
CA GLU A 133 -4.50 -0.03 8.02
C GLU A 133 -3.45 0.84 7.30
N VAL A 134 -2.54 0.18 6.60
CA VAL A 134 -1.63 0.80 5.62
C VAL A 134 -1.63 -0.01 4.33
N ARG A 135 -1.42 0.66 3.19
CA ARG A 135 -1.27 0.01 1.89
C ARG A 135 0.14 0.22 1.37
N ALA A 136 0.84 -0.85 1.02
CA ALA A 136 2.13 -0.73 0.34
C ALA A 136 1.93 -0.16 -1.06
N ALA A 137 2.72 0.85 -1.42
CA ALA A 137 2.70 1.46 -2.75
C ALA A 137 2.95 0.40 -3.84
N ASP A 138 2.28 0.57 -4.98
CA ASP A 138 2.58 -0.19 -6.18
C ASP A 138 4.01 0.12 -6.66
N GLN A 139 4.63 -0.85 -7.33
CA GLN A 139 5.92 -0.68 -7.99
C GLN A 139 5.63 -0.44 -9.47
N VAL A 140 5.81 0.80 -9.92
CA VAL A 140 5.66 1.19 -11.32
C VAL A 140 7.05 1.40 -11.89
N MET A 141 7.27 0.81 -13.06
CA MET A 141 8.52 0.88 -13.81
C MET A 141 8.21 1.45 -15.19
N GLU A 142 8.90 2.52 -15.56
CA GLU A 142 8.76 3.18 -16.86
C GLU A 142 10.10 3.12 -17.62
N ILE A 143 10.04 2.65 -18.86
CA ILE A 143 11.19 2.56 -19.77
C ILE A 143 11.03 3.63 -20.84
N GLY A 144 11.92 4.61 -20.83
CA GLY A 144 12.07 5.60 -21.89
C GLY A 144 13.22 5.19 -22.82
N VAL A 145 12.98 5.16 -24.13
CA VAL A 145 14.03 4.98 -25.12
C VAL A 145 14.47 6.36 -25.61
N ASP A 146 15.74 6.70 -25.41
CA ASP A 146 16.30 7.99 -25.80
C ASP A 146 16.87 7.94 -27.24
N GLY A 147 17.36 6.78 -27.70
CA GLY A 147 17.78 6.63 -29.10
C GLY A 147 18.48 5.33 -29.43
N LEU A 148 18.46 4.96 -30.72
CA LEU A 148 19.17 3.83 -31.30
C LEU A 148 20.25 4.35 -32.25
N THR A 149 21.51 3.98 -32.00
CA THR A 149 22.66 4.34 -32.85
C THR A 149 23.23 3.08 -33.48
N VAL A 150 23.49 3.09 -34.79
CA VAL A 150 24.21 2.01 -35.47
C VAL A 150 25.69 2.39 -35.51
N GLU A 151 26.53 1.50 -34.98
CA GLU A 151 27.98 1.63 -34.93
C GLU A 151 28.60 1.21 -36.28
N ARG A 152 29.83 1.68 -36.55
CA ARG A 152 30.48 1.50 -37.86
C ARG A 152 30.86 0.06 -38.17
N ASP A 153 31.01 -0.77 -37.15
CA ASP A 153 31.24 -2.21 -37.25
C ASP A 153 29.95 -3.00 -37.52
N GLY A 154 28.81 -2.30 -37.66
CA GLY A 154 27.49 -2.91 -37.81
C GLY A 154 26.81 -3.22 -36.48
N GLY A 155 27.44 -2.89 -35.35
CA GLY A 155 26.81 -2.96 -34.03
C GLY A 155 25.64 -1.98 -33.90
N ALA A 156 24.75 -2.23 -32.95
CA ALA A 156 23.66 -1.31 -32.63
C ALA A 156 23.63 -1.05 -31.13
N ARG A 157 23.56 0.23 -30.76
CA ARG A 157 23.51 0.72 -29.39
C ARG A 157 22.17 1.39 -29.14
N LEU A 158 21.35 0.77 -28.30
CA LEU A 158 20.12 1.36 -27.78
C LEU A 158 20.44 2.09 -26.47
N THR A 159 19.96 3.33 -26.34
CA THR A 159 20.09 4.15 -25.13
C THR A 159 18.71 4.54 -24.64
N GLY A 160 18.56 4.62 -23.34
CA GLY A 160 17.30 4.94 -22.69
C GLY A 160 17.49 5.19 -21.21
N ARG A 161 16.38 5.48 -20.55
CA ARG A 161 16.29 5.66 -19.11
C ARG A 161 15.21 4.76 -18.54
N LEU A 162 15.50 4.26 -17.35
CA LEU A 162 14.57 3.50 -16.56
C LEU A 162 14.22 4.31 -15.30
N THR A 163 12.93 4.53 -15.06
CA THR A 163 12.44 5.22 -13.87
C THR A 163 11.57 4.27 -13.05
N THR A 164 11.77 4.26 -11.74
CA THR A 164 10.94 3.48 -10.80
C THR A 164 10.24 4.42 -9.83
N SER A 165 9.02 4.09 -9.42
CA SER A 165 8.20 4.92 -8.52
C SER A 165 8.75 5.03 -7.09
N ASN A 166 9.68 4.14 -6.72
CA ASN A 166 10.24 3.95 -5.40
C ASN A 166 11.60 3.23 -5.52
N ALA A 167 12.30 3.09 -4.40
CA ALA A 167 13.56 2.35 -4.34
C ALA A 167 13.34 0.93 -4.89
N ALA A 168 14.13 0.55 -5.89
CA ALA A 168 14.10 -0.75 -6.52
C ALA A 168 15.49 -1.40 -6.39
N LYS A 169 15.51 -2.72 -6.19
CA LYS A 169 16.76 -3.50 -6.10
C LYS A 169 17.49 -3.48 -7.44
N ALA A 170 18.82 -3.35 -7.41
CA ALA A 170 19.66 -3.27 -8.61
C ALA A 170 19.48 -4.49 -9.53
N GLU A 171 19.34 -5.68 -8.96
CA GLU A 171 19.20 -6.93 -9.72
C GLU A 171 17.86 -7.01 -10.47
N ALA A 172 16.83 -6.35 -9.97
CA ALA A 172 15.54 -6.24 -10.67
C ALA A 172 15.60 -5.27 -11.85
N VAL A 173 16.43 -4.23 -11.73
CA VAL A 173 16.72 -3.28 -12.81
C VAL A 173 17.56 -3.94 -13.90
N GLU A 174 18.62 -4.66 -13.53
CA GLU A 174 19.52 -5.32 -14.48
C GLU A 174 18.84 -6.39 -15.35
N LYS A 175 17.77 -7.03 -14.88
CA LYS A 175 17.02 -8.02 -15.69
C LYS A 175 16.23 -7.40 -16.85
N VAL A 176 16.07 -6.08 -16.86
CA VAL A 176 15.30 -5.36 -17.88
C VAL A 176 16.19 -4.72 -18.94
N VAL A 177 17.50 -4.62 -18.69
CA VAL A 177 18.48 -3.96 -19.56
C VAL A 177 19.39 -4.98 -20.25
#